data_AF-A0A355UFE5-F1
#
_entry.id   AF-A0A355UFE5-F1
#
_cell.length_a   1.000
_cell.length_b   1.000
_cell.length_c   1.000
_cell.angle_alpha   90.00
_cell.angle_beta   90.00
_cell.angle_gamma   90.00
#
_symmetry.space_group_name_H-M   'P 1'
#
loop_
_entity.id
_entity.type
_entity.pdbx_description
1 polymer ?
#
loop_
_entity_poly.entity_id
_entity_poly.type
_entity_poly.pdbx_seq_one_letter_code
_entity_poly.pdbx_strand_id
1 'polypeptide(L)'
;MKCPFCGADLNTSYCVGNIVKINNTLDHDNGYENQIGVISKVEEDYCYIVAFDKRVNCYYACGFEPDEFRVIGTNIKELYHAYKRWK
;
A
#
# COMPACT_ATOMS: atom_id res chain seq x y z
N MET A 1 15.03 -11.55 -2.29
CA MET A 1 16.05 -10.51 -2.62
C MET A 1 15.71 -9.29 -1.77
N LYS A 2 16.60 -8.51 -1.14
CA LYS A 2 16.17 -7.39 -0.27
C LYS A 2 16.15 -6.04 -1.00
N CYS A 3 15.19 -5.17 -0.71
CA CYS A 3 15.07 -3.84 -1.28
C CYS A 3 16.29 -3.01 -0.85
N PRO A 4 17.12 -2.49 -1.78
CA PRO A 4 18.37 -1.82 -1.44
C PRO A 4 18.19 -0.45 -0.76
N PHE A 5 16.96 0.06 -0.67
CA PHE A 5 16.65 1.36 -0.05
C PHE A 5 16.04 1.25 1.34
N CYS A 6 15.25 0.22 1.63
CA CYS A 6 14.58 0.06 2.92
C CYS A 6 14.85 -1.28 3.61
N GLY A 7 15.61 -2.18 3.00
CA GLY A 7 15.98 -3.48 3.58
C GLY A 7 14.86 -4.53 3.62
N ALA A 8 13.65 -4.20 3.18
CA ALA A 8 12.52 -5.13 3.13
C ALA A 8 12.81 -6.33 2.21
N ASP A 9 12.38 -7.53 2.59
CA ASP A 9 12.54 -8.72 1.76
C ASP A 9 11.62 -8.67 0.54
N LEU A 10 12.16 -8.46 -0.66
CA LEU A 10 11.46 -8.56 -1.96
C LEU A 10 10.99 -9.99 -2.29
N ASN A 11 11.09 -10.93 -1.34
CA ASN A 11 10.35 -12.19 -1.41
C ASN A 11 8.89 -12.04 -0.95
N THR A 12 8.49 -10.87 -0.41
CA THR A 12 7.09 -10.49 -0.32
C THR A 12 6.74 -9.67 -1.55
N SER A 13 5.62 -9.96 -2.20
CA SER A 13 5.10 -9.27 -3.38
C SER A 13 4.76 -7.78 -3.15
N TYR A 14 5.15 -7.21 -2.01
CA TYR A 14 4.68 -5.95 -1.44
C TYR A 14 5.87 -5.05 -1.12
N CYS A 15 5.87 -3.84 -1.67
CA CYS A 15 6.93 -2.84 -1.48
C CYS A 15 6.31 -1.50 -1.08
N VAL A 16 7.04 -0.75 -0.25
CA VAL A 16 6.69 0.65 0.04
C VAL A 16 6.58 1.44 -1.28
N GLY A 17 5.48 2.19 -1.41
CA GLY A 17 5.14 2.95 -2.60
C GLY A 17 4.30 2.19 -3.63
N ASN A 18 4.04 0.89 -3.45
CA ASN A 18 3.08 0.18 -4.29
C ASN A 18 1.67 0.74 -4.07
N ILE A 19 0.92 0.81 -5.17
CA ILE A 19 -0.48 1.20 -5.17
C ILE A 19 -1.31 -0.07 -5.01
N VAL A 20 -2.21 -0.06 -4.04
CA VAL A 20 -3.03 -1.21 -3.67
C VAL A 20 -4.50 -0.84 -3.70
N LYS A 21 -5.35 -1.83 -3.97
CA LYS A 21 -6.78 -1.76 -3.71
C LYS A 21 -7.08 -2.58 -2.46
N ILE A 22 -7.68 -1.96 -1.47
CA ILE A 22 -8.08 -2.60 -0.21
C ILE A 22 -9.36 -3.38 -0.47
N ASN A 23 -9.35 -4.67 -0.14
CA ASN A 23 -10.48 -5.59 -0.25
C ASN A 23 -10.82 -6.07 1.16
N ASN A 24 -12.06 -5.87 1.59
CA ASN A 24 -12.47 -6.30 2.91
C ASN A 24 -12.88 -7.78 2.85
N THR A 25 -11.91 -8.68 2.95
CA THR A 25 -12.15 -10.14 3.00
C THR A 25 -12.48 -10.61 4.40
N LEU A 26 -12.00 -9.89 5.42
CA LEU A 26 -12.28 -10.13 6.83
C LEU A 26 -13.33 -9.11 7.28
N ASP A 27 -14.22 -9.52 8.18
CA ASP A 27 -15.47 -8.88 8.60
C ASP A 27 -15.26 -7.56 9.40
N HIS A 28 -14.29 -6.74 8.99
CA HIS A 28 -13.82 -5.54 9.66
C HIS A 28 -14.44 -4.34 8.95
N ASP A 29 -15.50 -3.73 9.48
CA ASP A 29 -15.99 -2.44 8.97
C ASP A 29 -14.94 -1.33 9.26
N ASN A 30 -13.92 -1.30 8.42
CA ASN A 30 -12.72 -0.52 8.59
C ASN A 30 -12.82 0.84 7.87
N GLY A 31 -13.90 1.12 7.14
CA GLY A 31 -14.05 2.38 6.40
C GLY A 31 -13.14 2.54 5.17
N TYR A 32 -12.30 1.54 4.88
CA TYR A 32 -11.32 1.54 3.77
C TYR A 32 -11.71 0.62 2.61
N GLU A 33 -12.84 -0.08 2.70
CA GLU A 33 -13.25 -1.03 1.68
C GLU A 33 -13.32 -0.39 0.27
N ASN A 34 -12.74 -1.11 -0.70
CA ASN A 34 -12.64 -0.74 -2.10
C ASN A 34 -11.86 0.56 -2.35
N GLN A 35 -11.15 1.09 -1.36
CA GLN A 35 -10.30 2.27 -1.52
C GLN A 35 -8.96 1.93 -2.16
N ILE A 36 -8.39 2.93 -2.82
CA ILE A 36 -7.02 2.90 -3.28
C ILE A 36 -6.14 3.42 -2.14
N GLY A 37 -5.04 2.74 -1.89
CA GLY A 37 -4.05 3.16 -0.92
C GLY A 37 -2.63 3.01 -1.44
N VAL A 38 -1.69 3.52 -0.66
CA VAL A 38 -0.25 3.39 -0.93
C VAL A 38 0.42 2.75 0.28
N ILE A 39 1.19 1.68 0.06
CA ILE A 39 1.97 1.05 1.12
C ILE A 39 3.01 2.06 1.62
N SER A 40 2.95 2.44 2.89
CA SER A 40 3.88 3.37 3.53
C SER A 40 4.95 2.66 4.37
N LYS A 41 4.63 1.49 4.93
CA LYS A 41 5.53 0.66 5.74
C LYS A 41 5.17 -0.81 5.59
N VAL A 42 6.16 -1.69 5.68
CA VAL A 42 5.98 -3.15 5.71
C VAL A 42 6.61 -3.66 7.00
N GLU A 43 5.83 -4.41 7.78
CA GLU A 43 6.25 -5.18 8.95
C GLU A 43 6.05 -6.68 8.64
N GLU A 44 6.48 -7.59 9.52
CA GLU A 44 6.55 -9.04 9.23
C GLU A 44 5.21 -9.60 8.70
N ASP A 45 4.10 -9.29 9.39
CA ASP A 45 2.77 -9.83 9.04
C ASP A 45 1.81 -8.77 8.45
N TYR A 46 2.20 -7.50 8.45
CA TYR A 46 1.30 -6.38 8.09
C TYR A 46 1.94 -5.39 7.12
N CYS A 47 1.13 -4.87 6.21
CA CYS A 47 1.45 -3.68 5.41
C CYS A 47 0.65 -2.49 5.92
N TYR A 48 1.34 -1.42 6.33
CA TYR A 48 0.68 -0.17 6.62
C TYR A 48 0.40 0.56 5.31
N ILE A 49 -0.88 0.84 5.07
CA ILE A 49 -1.38 1.47 3.85
C ILE A 49 -2.00 2.81 4.23
N VAL A 50 -1.55 3.87 3.58
CA VAL A 50 -2.21 5.17 3.65
C VAL A 50 -3.39 5.17 2.68
N ALA A 51 -4.60 5.32 3.20
CA ALA A 51 -5.83 5.41 2.43
C ALA A 51 -6.81 6.37 3.10
N PHE A 52 -7.89 6.71 2.39
CA PHE A 52 -8.95 7.56 2.90
C PHE A 52 -9.92 6.75 3.77
N ASP A 53 -10.07 7.14 5.05
CA ASP A 53 -11.05 6.56 5.97
C ASP A 53 -12.36 7.32 5.87
N LYS A 54 -13.40 6.65 5.38
CA LYS A 54 -14.74 7.25 5.19
C LYS A 54 -15.44 7.58 6.50
N ARG A 55 -15.10 6.92 7.61
CA ARG A 55 -15.77 7.09 8.91
C ARG A 55 -15.39 8.41 9.56
N VAL A 56 -14.14 8.83 9.35
CA VAL A 56 -13.56 10.05 9.92
C VAL A 56 -13.23 11.12 8.88
N ASN A 57 -13.51 10.87 7.61
CA ASN A 57 -13.35 11.81 6.50
C ASN A 57 -11.91 12.37 6.37
N CYS A 58 -10.91 11.50 6.52
CA CYS A 58 -9.51 11.89 6.46
C CYS A 58 -8.59 10.74 6.04
N TYR A 59 -7.35 11.06 5.70
CA TYR A 59 -6.34 10.07 5.33
C TYR A 59 -5.59 9.56 6.56
N TYR A 60 -5.51 8.24 6.71
CA TYR A 60 -4.80 7.58 7.79
C TYR A 60 -3.95 6.42 7.26
N ALA A 61 -2.87 6.11 7.98
CA ALA A 61 -2.12 4.88 7.81
C ALA A 61 -2.73 3.81 8.72
N CYS A 62 -3.22 2.71 8.15
CA CYS A 62 -3.73 1.57 8.90
C CYS A 62 -2.99 0.30 8.47
N GLY A 63 -2.85 -0.67 9.39
CA GLY A 63 -2.22 -1.96 9.11
C GLY A 63 -3.21 -2.92 8.47
N PHE A 64 -2.77 -3.61 7.42
CA PHE A 64 -3.55 -4.62 6.70
C PHE A 64 -2.72 -5.87 6.48
N GLU A 65 -3.35 -7.03 6.60
CA GLU A 65 -2.79 -8.33 6.24
C GLU A 65 -2.71 -8.48 4.70
N PRO A 66 -1.78 -9.29 4.18
CA PRO A 66 -1.58 -9.46 2.73
C PRO A 66 -2.80 -9.89 1.91
N ASP A 67 -3.81 -10.51 2.51
CA ASP A 67 -5.06 -10.95 1.87
C ASP A 67 -6.15 -9.86 1.86
N GLU A 68 -6.03 -8.84 2.71
CA GLU A 68 -6.95 -7.69 2.81
C GLU A 68 -6.70 -6.63 1.72
N PHE A 69 -5.73 -6.84 0.84
CA PHE A 69 -5.50 -5.95 -0.30
C PHE A 69 -4.88 -6.66 -1.49
N ARG A 70 -4.95 -6.00 -2.64
CA ARG A 70 -4.25 -6.44 -3.86
C ARG A 70 -3.42 -5.30 -4.43
N VAL A 71 -2.22 -5.62 -4.88
CA VAL A 71 -1.40 -4.66 -5.64
C VAL A 71 -2.03 -4.42 -7.00
N ILE A 72 -2.28 -3.15 -7.35
CA ILE A 72 -2.88 -2.75 -8.64
C ILE A 72 -1.93 -1.90 -9.50
N GLY A 73 -0.79 -1.48 -8.96
CA GLY A 73 0.23 -0.74 -9.69
C GLY A 73 1.55 -0.71 -8.94
N THR A 74 2.65 -0.67 -9.69
CA THR A 74 4.02 -0.67 -9.16
C THR A 74 4.50 0.73 -8.80
N ASN A 75 5.23 0.79 -7.68
CA ASN A 75 6.02 1.89 -7.10
C ASN A 75 5.77 3.30 -7.67
N ILE A 76 5.03 4.11 -6.91
CA ILE A 76 4.76 5.53 -7.22
C ILE A 76 6.04 6.36 -7.47
N LYS A 77 7.22 5.92 -6.96
CA LYS A 77 8.49 6.58 -7.25
C LYS A 77 8.92 6.39 -8.71
N GLU A 78 8.70 5.22 -9.30
CA GLU A 78 8.99 4.97 -10.72
C GLU A 78 8.07 5.82 -11.61
N LEU A 79 6.79 5.91 -11.25
CA LEU A 79 5.83 6.83 -11.87
C LEU A 79 6.27 8.29 -11.75
N TYR A 80 6.74 8.72 -10.57
CA TYR A 80 7.25 10.09 -10.36
C TYR A 80 8.52 10.38 -11.17
N HIS A 81 9.44 9.42 -11.27
CA HIS A 81 10.65 9.55 -12.10
C HIS A 81 10.33 9.56 -13.59
N ALA A 82 9.40 8.73 -14.05
CA ALA A 82 8.92 8.73 -15.43
C ALA A 82 8.26 10.08 -15.78
N TYR A 83 7.38 10.58 -14.90
CA TYR A 83 6.76 11.90 -15.07
C TYR A 83 7.79 13.04 -15.16
N LYS A 84 8.81 13.04 -14.31
CA LYS A 84 9.89 14.04 -14.36
C LYS A 84 10.68 14.02 -15.68
N ARG A 85 10.83 12.86 -16.31
CA ARG A 85 11.55 12.67 -17.59
C ARG A 85 10.70 12.96 -18.81
N TRP A 86 9.38 13.07 -18.67
CA TRP A 86 8.46 13.36 -19.77
C TRP A 86 8.38 14.87 -20.11
N LYS A 87 9.37 15.66 -19.66
CA LYS A 87 9.50 17.09 -19.96
C LYS A 87 10.28 17.33 -21.25
#